data_AF-A0A1H4BJT7-F1
#
_entry.id   AF-A0A1H4BJT7-F1
#
_cell.length_a   1.000
_cell.length_b   1.000
_cell.length_c   1.000
_cell.angle_alpha   90.00
_cell.angle_beta   90.00
_cell.angle_gamma   90.00
#
_symmetry.space_group_name_H-M   'P 1'
#
loop_
_entity.id
_entity.type
_entity.pdbx_description
1 polymer ?
#
loop_
_entity_poly.entity_id
_entity_poly.type
_entity_poly.pdbx_seq_one_letter_code
_entity_poly.pdbx_strand_id
1 'polypeptide(L)'
;MTRPSLSAPFEVDLDRMLLDERHSFNPLYRPDIDIQVVAARDGYAQLSVVLPVEMARYFANLLQSTAGLFRSAGHKAKIKQASSKPVDPVELEQQAKYRQDFSNQVCILFDGFIEEGLTRNEAISRTNSTLKEQKHPWASYDLVHQTLRENLRFRKGRKTVK
;
A
#
# COMPACT_ATOMS: atom_id res chain seq x y z
N MET A 1 -1.90 64.98 -17.74
CA MET A 1 -1.37 63.61 -17.53
C MET A 1 -1.11 63.44 -16.04
N THR A 2 -2.02 62.78 -15.34
CA THR A 2 -2.03 62.64 -13.87
C THR A 2 -1.51 61.26 -13.50
N ARG A 3 -0.44 61.18 -12.71
CA ARG A 3 0.12 59.91 -12.20
C ARG A 3 -0.81 59.37 -11.09
N PRO A 4 -1.19 58.08 -11.10
CA PRO A 4 -1.85 57.48 -9.95
C PRO A 4 -0.82 57.25 -8.83
N SER A 5 -1.12 57.74 -7.63
CA SER A 5 -0.39 57.41 -6.40
C SER A 5 -0.74 55.98 -5.99
N LEU A 6 0.28 55.11 -5.93
CA LEU A 6 0.17 53.80 -5.32
C LEU A 6 0.00 53.99 -3.80
N SER A 7 -1.23 53.89 -3.31
CA SER A 7 -1.47 53.68 -1.89
C SER A 7 -0.93 52.29 -1.52
N ALA A 8 0.01 52.24 -0.59
CA ALA A 8 0.45 50.98 0.01
C ALA A 8 -0.77 50.33 0.70
N PRO A 9 -1.03 49.02 0.53
CA PRO A 9 -2.26 48.39 1.00
C PRO A 9 -2.33 48.14 2.51
N PHE A 10 -1.37 48.66 3.29
CA PHE A 10 -1.38 48.55 4.75
C PHE A 10 -0.59 49.72 5.37
N GLU A 11 -1.26 50.55 6.17
CA GLU A 11 -0.60 51.48 7.09
C GLU A 11 0.05 50.66 8.20
N VAL A 12 1.38 50.70 8.28
CA VAL A 12 2.13 50.07 9.37
C VAL A 12 2.26 51.09 10.49
N ASP A 13 1.45 50.91 11.54
CA ASP A 13 1.48 51.73 12.73
C ASP A 13 2.62 51.27 13.66
N LEU A 14 3.79 51.90 13.50
CA LEU A 14 5.04 51.52 14.16
C LEU A 14 4.98 51.72 15.68
N ASP A 15 4.24 52.73 16.15
CA ASP A 15 4.09 53.00 17.59
C ASP A 15 3.27 51.90 18.27
N ARG A 16 2.32 51.31 17.55
CA ARG A 16 1.54 50.17 18.01
C ARG A 16 2.35 48.87 18.03
N MET A 17 3.35 48.70 17.16
CA MET A 17 4.23 47.53 17.16
C MET A 17 5.29 47.56 18.27
N LEU A 18 5.74 48.75 18.67
CA LEU A 18 6.78 48.89 19.71
C LEU A 18 6.23 48.80 21.15
N LEU A 19 4.94 49.10 21.34
CA LEU A 19 4.28 49.10 22.66
C LEU A 19 3.37 47.89 22.91
N ASP A 20 3.16 47.02 21.92
CA ASP A 20 2.40 45.78 22.13
C ASP A 20 3.29 44.72 22.78
N GLU A 21 3.13 44.54 24.09
CA GLU A 21 3.80 43.48 24.86
C GLU A 21 3.56 42.07 24.27
N ARG A 22 2.53 41.89 23.43
CA ARG A 22 2.26 40.64 22.70
C ARG A 22 3.28 40.34 21.58
N HIS A 23 4.05 41.33 21.14
CA HIS A 23 5.13 41.17 20.16
C HIS A 23 6.53 41.30 20.78
N SER A 24 6.62 41.66 22.06
CA SER A 24 7.84 41.51 22.82
C SER A 24 8.10 40.02 23.10
N PHE A 25 9.36 39.60 23.01
CA PHE A 25 9.81 38.21 23.04
C PHE A 25 9.40 37.50 24.34
N ASN A 26 8.19 36.92 24.37
CA ASN A 26 7.69 36.14 25.48
C ASN A 26 8.00 34.66 25.23
N PRO A 27 8.99 34.06 25.93
CA PRO A 27 9.40 32.67 25.71
C PRO A 27 8.34 31.63 26.16
N LEU A 28 7.24 32.07 26.78
CA LEU A 28 6.10 31.23 27.17
C LEU A 28 4.90 31.38 26.22
N TYR A 29 4.98 32.25 25.21
CA TYR A 29 3.92 32.39 24.22
C TYR A 29 3.91 31.18 23.30
N ARG A 30 2.91 30.31 23.48
CA ARG A 30 2.59 29.27 22.50
C ARG A 30 1.82 29.96 21.38
N PRO A 31 2.30 30.01 20.13
CA PRO A 31 1.45 30.45 19.04
C PRO A 31 0.31 29.44 18.93
N ASP A 32 -0.89 29.82 19.38
CA ASP A 32 -2.08 29.01 19.19
C ASP A 32 -2.30 28.89 17.68
N ILE A 33 -2.02 27.69 17.16
CA ILE A 33 -2.24 27.38 15.75
C ILE A 33 -3.74 27.21 15.58
N ASP A 34 -4.40 28.20 14.96
CA ASP A 34 -5.80 28.04 14.57
C ASP A 34 -5.88 27.24 13.27
N ILE A 35 -6.65 26.14 13.32
CA ILE A 35 -6.85 25.21 12.21
C ILE A 35 -8.34 25.10 11.96
N GLN A 36 -8.75 25.52 10.76
CA GLN A 36 -10.12 25.35 10.30
C GLN A 36 -10.14 24.43 9.09
N VAL A 37 -11.01 23.42 9.14
CA VAL A 37 -11.24 22.49 8.03
C VAL A 37 -12.67 22.69 7.55
N VAL A 38 -12.80 23.11 6.30
CA VAL A 38 -14.10 23.31 5.65
C VAL A 38 -14.22 22.31 4.51
N ALA A 39 -15.32 21.55 4.49
CA ALA A 39 -15.59 20.65 3.37
C ALA A 39 -15.82 21.45 2.08
N ALA A 40 -15.15 21.06 1.00
CA ALA A 40 -15.34 21.62 -0.33
C ALA A 40 -16.13 20.65 -1.23
N ARG A 41 -16.53 21.12 -2.41
CA ARG A 41 -17.24 20.27 -3.39
C ARG A 41 -16.33 19.16 -3.92
N ASP A 42 -16.94 18.09 -4.43
CA ASP A 42 -16.26 16.97 -5.09
C ASP A 42 -15.28 16.16 -4.22
N GLY A 43 -15.53 16.11 -2.90
CA GLY A 43 -14.72 15.32 -1.97
C GLY A 43 -13.39 15.95 -1.58
N TYR A 44 -13.21 17.23 -1.89
CA TYR A 44 -12.07 18.03 -1.43
C TYR A 44 -12.37 18.68 -0.07
N ALA A 45 -11.32 19.05 0.67
CA ALA A 45 -11.43 19.83 1.89
C ALA A 45 -10.47 21.02 1.83
N GLN A 46 -10.95 22.19 2.24
CA GLN A 46 -10.16 23.39 2.43
C GLN A 46 -9.60 23.40 3.85
N LEU A 47 -8.27 23.49 3.95
CA LEU A 47 -7.56 23.63 5.22
C LEU A 47 -7.05 25.08 5.32
N SER A 48 -7.54 25.83 6.31
CA SER A 48 -7.07 27.16 6.65
C SER A 48 -6.26 27.08 7.94
N VAL A 49 -4.98 27.45 7.88
CA VAL A 49 -4.07 27.42 9.04
C VAL A 49 -3.48 28.81 9.25
N VAL A 50 -3.61 29.33 10.46
CA VAL A 50 -2.99 30.61 10.84
C VAL A 50 -1.67 30.32 11.55
N LEU A 51 -0.57 30.83 11.00
CA LEU A 51 0.79 30.56 11.47
C LEU A 51 1.62 31.86 11.53
N PRO A 52 2.58 31.96 12.47
CA PRO A 52 3.64 32.96 12.38
C PRO A 52 4.38 32.88 11.04
N VAL A 53 4.76 34.03 10.49
CA VAL A 53 5.37 34.15 9.14
C VAL A 53 6.60 33.25 8.97
N GLU A 54 7.41 33.14 10.04
CA GLU A 54 8.61 32.30 10.06
C GLU A 54 8.25 30.80 9.90
N MET A 55 7.17 30.35 10.54
CA MET A 55 6.70 28.96 10.49
C MET A 55 6.00 28.60 9.18
N ALA A 56 5.33 29.56 8.54
CA ALA A 56 4.58 29.33 7.31
C ALA A 56 5.45 28.72 6.19
N ARG A 57 6.71 29.16 6.06
CA ARG A 57 7.67 28.61 5.09
C ARG A 57 8.02 27.16 5.37
N TYR A 58 8.31 26.82 6.63
CA TYR A 58 8.61 25.44 7.03
C TYR A 58 7.40 24.53 6.88
N PHE A 59 6.21 25.03 7.21
CA PHE A 59 4.96 24.29 7.07
C PHE A 59 4.63 23.98 5.60
N ALA A 60 4.81 24.94 4.68
CA ALA A 60 4.63 24.70 3.25
C ALA A 60 5.59 23.61 2.72
N ASN A 61 6.86 23.67 3.12
CA ASN A 61 7.85 22.65 2.73
C ASN A 61 7.52 21.27 3.31
N LEU A 62 7.02 21.22 4.54
CA LEU A 62 6.57 19.97 5.17
C LEU A 62 5.37 19.38 4.42
N LEU A 63 4.38 20.18 4.07
CA LEU A 63 3.22 19.73 3.28
C LEU A 63 3.66 19.21 1.91
N GLN A 64 4.59 19.90 1.26
CA GLN A 64 5.14 19.47 -0.03
C GLN A 64 5.89 18.13 0.09
N SER A 65 6.70 17.96 1.14
CA SER A 65 7.43 16.71 1.41
C SER A 65 6.49 15.54 1.71
N THR A 66 5.44 15.79 2.48
CA THR A 66 4.48 14.75 2.93
C THR A 66 3.38 14.46 1.92
N ALA A 67 3.18 15.30 0.90
CA ALA A 67 2.18 15.07 -0.14
C ALA A 67 2.34 13.70 -0.85
N GLY A 68 3.58 13.27 -1.09
CA GLY A 68 3.87 11.94 -1.64
C GLY A 68 3.44 10.80 -0.70
N LEU A 69 3.68 10.97 0.61
CA LEU A 69 3.27 10.01 1.63
C LEU A 69 1.75 9.88 1.67
N PHE A 70 1.01 10.98 1.74
CA PHE A 70 -0.46 10.96 1.79
C PHE A 70 -1.07 10.32 0.53
N ARG A 71 -0.50 10.57 -0.65
CA ARG A 71 -0.94 9.89 -1.89
C ARG A 71 -0.75 8.37 -1.79
N SER A 72 0.41 7.93 -1.33
CA SER A 72 0.69 6.49 -1.18
C SER A 72 -0.20 5.83 -0.11
N ALA A 73 -0.44 6.52 1.01
CA ALA A 73 -1.30 6.06 2.08
C ALA A 73 -2.76 5.98 1.63
N GLY A 74 -3.27 7.00 0.94
CA GLY A 74 -4.61 6.99 0.36
C GLY A 74 -4.80 5.88 -0.68
N HIS A 75 -3.80 5.62 -1.51
CA HIS A 75 -3.85 4.51 -2.46
C HIS A 75 -3.91 3.15 -1.75
N LYS A 76 -3.05 2.93 -0.74
CA LYS A 76 -3.08 1.72 0.08
C LYS A 76 -4.38 1.54 0.86
N ALA A 77 -4.96 2.64 1.37
CA ALA A 77 -6.25 2.63 2.05
C ALA A 77 -7.37 2.20 1.10
N LYS A 78 -7.40 2.74 -0.13
CA LYS A 78 -8.37 2.32 -1.16
C LYS A 78 -8.23 0.85 -1.54
N ILE A 79 -6.99 0.35 -1.70
CA ILE A 79 -6.75 -1.07 -1.96
C ILE A 79 -7.27 -1.93 -0.81
N LYS A 80 -6.92 -1.57 0.44
CA LYS A 80 -7.39 -2.29 1.63
C LYS A 80 -8.90 -2.28 1.75
N GLN A 81 -9.53 -1.15 1.49
CA GLN A 81 -10.99 -1.00 1.51
C GLN A 81 -11.66 -1.84 0.41
N ALA A 82 -11.04 -1.94 -0.77
CA ALA A 82 -11.53 -2.81 -1.84
C ALA A 82 -11.37 -4.30 -1.48
N SER A 83 -10.26 -4.68 -0.83
CA SER A 83 -10.03 -6.06 -0.37
C SER A 83 -10.83 -6.44 0.88
N SER A 84 -11.32 -5.47 1.65
CA SER A 84 -12.15 -5.70 2.83
C SER A 84 -13.64 -5.77 2.50
N LYS A 85 -14.01 -5.80 1.21
CA LYS A 85 -15.38 -6.20 0.85
C LYS A 85 -15.63 -7.58 1.45
N PRO A 86 -16.74 -7.78 2.17
CA PRO A 86 -17.05 -9.06 2.77
C PRO A 86 -17.16 -10.08 1.64
N VAL A 87 -16.13 -10.91 1.51
CA VAL A 87 -16.19 -12.10 0.65
C VAL A 87 -17.01 -13.11 1.41
N ASP A 88 -18.03 -13.66 0.76
CA ASP A 88 -18.88 -14.67 1.39
C ASP A 88 -18.00 -15.83 1.91
N PRO A 89 -18.11 -16.20 3.20
CA PRO A 89 -17.22 -17.19 3.81
C PRO A 89 -17.32 -18.55 3.10
N VAL A 90 -18.48 -18.86 2.53
CA VAL A 90 -18.74 -20.09 1.77
C VAL A 90 -17.92 -20.15 0.48
N GLU A 91 -17.76 -19.04 -0.25
CA GLU A 91 -16.96 -19.00 -1.47
C GLU A 91 -15.46 -19.14 -1.16
N LEU A 92 -15.00 -18.55 -0.05
CA LEU A 92 -13.61 -18.69 0.42
C LEU A 92 -13.28 -20.15 0.75
N GLU A 93 -14.17 -20.83 1.47
CA GLU A 93 -13.99 -22.24 1.82
C GLU A 93 -13.97 -23.13 0.57
N GLN A 94 -14.86 -22.89 -0.39
CA GLN A 94 -14.87 -23.63 -1.66
C GLN A 94 -13.58 -23.41 -2.44
N GLN A 95 -13.13 -22.17 -2.59
CA GLN A 95 -11.86 -21.87 -3.26
C GLN A 95 -10.66 -22.50 -2.56
N ALA A 96 -10.64 -22.52 -1.22
CA ALA A 96 -9.60 -23.18 -0.45
C ALA A 96 -9.58 -24.69 -0.69
N LYS A 97 -10.77 -25.33 -0.71
CA LYS A 97 -10.91 -26.77 -1.03
C LYS A 97 -10.40 -27.08 -2.43
N TYR A 98 -10.84 -26.34 -3.46
CA TYR A 98 -10.36 -26.56 -4.83
C TYR A 98 -8.84 -26.42 -4.96
N ARG A 99 -8.23 -25.44 -4.27
CA ARG A 99 -6.77 -25.28 -4.25
C ARG A 99 -6.09 -26.46 -3.57
N GLN A 100 -6.64 -26.93 -2.46
CA GLN A 100 -6.11 -28.07 -1.72
C GLN A 100 -6.22 -29.37 -2.52
N ASP A 101 -7.37 -29.60 -3.15
CA ASP A 101 -7.61 -30.78 -3.99
C ASP A 101 -6.66 -30.82 -5.19
N PHE A 102 -6.48 -29.67 -5.87
CA PHE A 102 -5.50 -29.53 -6.95
C PHE A 102 -4.08 -29.82 -6.46
N SER A 103 -3.69 -29.24 -5.32
CA SER A 103 -2.38 -29.46 -4.71
C SER A 103 -2.13 -30.94 -4.38
N ASN A 104 -3.13 -31.61 -3.82
CA ASN A 104 -3.06 -33.04 -3.50
C ASN A 104 -2.92 -33.89 -4.76
N GLN A 105 -3.73 -33.60 -5.78
CA GLN A 105 -3.68 -34.33 -7.06
C GLN A 105 -2.31 -34.20 -7.74
N VAL A 106 -1.76 -32.99 -7.79
CA VAL A 106 -0.41 -32.73 -8.32
C VAL A 106 0.65 -33.52 -7.55
N CYS A 107 0.58 -33.53 -6.22
CA CYS A 107 1.53 -34.27 -5.38
C CYS A 107 1.44 -35.78 -5.60
N ILE A 108 0.23 -36.34 -5.69
CA ILE A 108 0.01 -37.79 -5.89
C ILE A 108 0.58 -38.22 -7.25
N LEU A 109 0.27 -37.47 -8.31
CA LEU A 109 0.79 -37.77 -9.65
C LEU A 109 2.32 -37.68 -9.70
N PHE A 110 2.88 -36.62 -9.10
CA PHE A 110 4.33 -36.45 -9.06
C PHE A 110 5.02 -37.57 -8.28
N ASP A 111 4.48 -37.98 -7.13
CA ASP A 111 5.03 -39.09 -6.35
C ASP A 111 5.00 -40.40 -7.11
N GLY A 112 3.89 -40.71 -7.77
CA GLY A 112 3.78 -41.91 -8.61
C GLY A 112 4.87 -41.97 -9.67
N PHE A 113 5.14 -40.85 -10.37
CA PHE A 113 6.22 -40.80 -11.35
C PHE A 113 7.63 -40.87 -10.73
N ILE A 114 7.81 -40.35 -9.51
CA ILE A 114 9.09 -40.50 -8.80
C ILE A 114 9.30 -41.96 -8.35
N GLU A 115 8.25 -42.66 -7.92
CA GLU A 115 8.29 -44.07 -7.56
C GLU A 115 8.54 -44.98 -8.77
N GLU A 116 8.03 -44.61 -9.95
CA GLU A 116 8.35 -45.22 -11.25
C GLU A 116 9.81 -44.99 -11.69
N GLY A 117 10.59 -44.19 -10.94
CA GLY A 117 12.01 -43.96 -11.18
C GLY A 117 12.32 -42.81 -12.15
N LEU A 118 11.34 -41.98 -12.50
CA LEU A 118 11.59 -40.81 -13.36
C LEU A 118 12.41 -39.75 -12.61
N THR A 119 13.23 -39.01 -13.36
CA THR A 119 13.93 -37.86 -12.79
C THR A 119 12.94 -36.75 -12.43
N ARG A 120 13.30 -35.87 -11.49
CA ARG A 120 12.40 -34.80 -11.03
C ARG A 120 11.87 -33.94 -12.18
N ASN A 121 12.72 -33.59 -13.15
CA ASN A 121 12.32 -32.76 -14.28
C ASN A 121 11.35 -33.49 -15.21
N GLU A 122 11.57 -34.78 -15.44
CA GLU A 122 10.68 -35.62 -16.23
C GLU A 122 9.35 -35.84 -15.53
N ALA A 123 9.35 -36.08 -14.21
CA ALA A 123 8.15 -36.24 -13.40
C ALA A 123 7.28 -34.97 -13.39
N ILE A 124 7.88 -33.77 -13.33
CA ILE A 124 7.12 -32.50 -13.45
C ILE A 124 6.48 -32.39 -14.84
N SER A 125 7.26 -32.66 -15.89
CA SER A 125 6.78 -32.57 -17.27
C SER A 125 5.63 -33.56 -17.51
N ARG A 126 5.78 -34.80 -17.02
CA ARG A 126 4.77 -35.86 -17.09
C ARG A 126 3.50 -35.49 -16.31
N THR A 127 3.65 -34.96 -15.10
CA THR A 127 2.53 -34.47 -14.28
C THR A 127 1.74 -33.38 -15.01
N ASN A 128 2.43 -32.41 -15.63
CA ASN A 128 1.78 -31.37 -16.41
C ASN A 128 1.04 -31.94 -17.63
N SER A 129 1.65 -32.88 -18.35
CA SER A 129 1.01 -33.56 -19.48
C SER A 129 -0.27 -34.30 -19.05
N THR A 130 -0.23 -35.05 -17.95
CA THR A 130 -1.40 -35.75 -17.41
C THR A 130 -2.50 -34.78 -16.98
N LEU A 131 -2.16 -33.65 -16.37
CA LEU A 131 -3.14 -32.61 -16.00
C LEU A 131 -3.76 -31.93 -17.23
N LYS A 132 -2.99 -31.77 -18.32
CA LYS A 132 -3.48 -31.26 -19.60
C LYS A 132 -4.42 -32.25 -20.29
N GLU A 133 -4.10 -33.54 -20.25
CA GLU A 133 -4.97 -34.61 -20.76
C GLU A 133 -6.32 -34.64 -20.04
N GLN A 134 -6.30 -34.41 -18.72
CA GLN A 134 -7.50 -34.25 -17.89
C GLN A 134 -8.22 -32.91 -18.08
N LYS A 135 -7.72 -32.02 -18.95
CA LYS A 135 -8.24 -30.69 -19.23
C LYS A 135 -8.40 -29.82 -17.97
N HIS A 136 -7.47 -29.94 -17.02
CA HIS A 136 -7.52 -29.12 -15.81
C HIS A 136 -7.29 -27.64 -16.16
N PRO A 137 -8.12 -26.69 -15.71
CA PRO A 137 -7.99 -25.26 -16.04
C PRO A 137 -6.68 -24.61 -15.55
N TRP A 138 -5.94 -25.31 -14.71
CA TRP A 138 -4.71 -24.85 -14.05
C TRP A 138 -3.48 -25.67 -14.46
N ALA A 139 -3.56 -26.41 -15.58
CA ALA A 139 -2.48 -27.23 -16.11
C ALA A 139 -1.35 -26.39 -16.77
N SER A 140 -0.73 -25.52 -15.99
CA SER A 140 0.47 -24.77 -16.37
C SER A 140 1.70 -25.36 -15.68
N TYR A 141 2.81 -25.46 -16.42
CA TYR A 141 4.07 -25.98 -15.90
C TYR A 141 4.56 -25.19 -14.68
N ASP A 142 4.49 -23.86 -14.76
CA ASP A 142 4.95 -22.97 -13.68
C ASP A 142 4.13 -23.15 -12.40
N LEU A 143 2.82 -23.34 -12.54
CA LEU A 143 1.94 -23.55 -11.41
C LEU A 143 2.20 -24.91 -10.75
N VAL A 144 2.37 -25.98 -11.55
CA VAL A 144 2.73 -27.32 -11.05
C VAL A 144 4.08 -27.28 -10.32
N HIS A 145 5.06 -26.60 -10.88
CA HIS A 145 6.37 -26.46 -10.25
C HIS A 145 6.32 -25.61 -8.97
N GLN A 146 5.50 -24.56 -8.94
CA GLN A 146 5.29 -23.75 -7.75
C GLN A 146 4.58 -24.54 -6.64
N THR A 147 3.49 -25.26 -6.95
CA THR A 147 2.77 -26.07 -5.95
C THR A 147 3.66 -27.17 -5.37
N LEU A 148 4.50 -27.82 -6.17
CA LEU A 148 5.48 -28.80 -5.68
C LEU A 148 6.56 -28.17 -4.77
N ARG A 149 6.94 -26.90 -5.01
CA ARG A 149 7.84 -26.13 -4.12
C ARG A 149 7.19 -25.78 -2.80
N GLU A 150 5.95 -25.30 -2.84
CA GLU A 150 5.18 -24.94 -1.65
C GLU A 150 4.93 -26.16 -0.75
N ASN A 151 4.67 -27.34 -1.34
CA ASN A 151 4.52 -28.61 -0.62
C ASN A 151 5.84 -29.30 -0.23
N LEU A 152 6.98 -28.59 -0.28
CA LEU A 152 8.30 -29.08 0.14
C LEU A 152 8.79 -30.36 -0.56
N ARG A 153 8.21 -30.77 -1.69
CA ARG A 153 8.57 -31.99 -2.44
C ARG A 153 9.98 -31.92 -3.05
N PHE A 154 10.49 -30.70 -3.26
CA PHE A 154 11.88 -30.47 -3.67
C PHE A 154 12.90 -30.48 -2.52
N ARG A 155 12.45 -30.55 -1.26
CA ARG A 155 13.31 -30.48 -0.08
C ARG A 155 13.83 -31.86 0.34
N LYS A 156 14.35 -32.66 -0.61
CA LYS A 156 15.18 -33.82 -0.27
C LYS A 156 16.63 -33.36 -0.06
N GLY A 157 16.88 -32.93 1.18
CA GLY A 157 18.18 -32.76 1.78
C GLY A 157 18.20 -33.39 3.17
N ARG A 158 17.98 -34.70 3.28
CA ARG A 158 18.43 -35.48 4.44
C ARG A 158 18.86 -36.86 3.97
N LYS A 159 20.17 -37.06 4.04
CA LYS A 159 20.85 -38.34 3.93
C LYS A 159 20.21 -39.31 4.93
N THR A 160 19.59 -40.38 4.46
CA THR A 160 19.57 -41.62 5.23
C THR A 160 20.95 -42.24 5.05
N VAL A 161 21.69 -42.17 6.14
CA VAL A 161 23.01 -42.75 6.35
C VAL A 161 22.87 -44.28 6.41
N LYS A 162 23.79 -44.96 5.73
CA LYS A 162 24.22 -46.37 5.82
C LYS A 162 23.20 -47.42 6.22
#